data_AF-A0A920G9H6-F1
#
_entry.id   AF-A0A920G9H6-F1
#
_cell.length_a   1.000
_cell.length_b   1.000
_cell.length_c   1.000
_cell.angle_alpha   90.00
_cell.angle_beta   90.00
_cell.angle_gamma   90.00
#
_symmetry.space_group_name_H-M   'P 1'
#
loop_
_entity.id
_entity.type
_entity.pdbx_description
1 polymer ?
#
loop_
_entity_poly.entity_id
_entity_poly.type
_entity_poly.pdbx_seq_one_letter_code
_entity_poly.pdbx_strand_id
1 'polypeptide(L)'
;MLILLQNGEYDLIWINRIYLLFMAVIYGTIGVWAILDPLLGALELGYPSFLEAVGLSVTSQIGYSEIAGIYGGLNLCIGIMCLVGIFKENIGIFSIKLITFIVGSIALGRVIFSMLPTTPGFYNTFFVFEVCAFFVGIILLYLRKA
;
A
#
# COMPACT_ATOMS: atom_id res chain seq x y z
N MET A 1 -3.02 -32.76 18.78
CA MET A 1 -2.69 -31.38 19.22
C MET A 1 -1.44 -30.84 18.53
N LEU A 2 -0.29 -31.55 18.56
CA LEU A 2 0.92 -31.17 17.81
C LEU A 2 0.70 -31.04 16.30
N ILE A 3 0.02 -31.99 15.66
CA ILE A 3 -0.26 -31.95 14.20
C ILE A 3 -1.18 -30.77 13.82
N LEU A 4 -2.16 -30.42 14.67
CA LEU A 4 -3.04 -29.27 14.44
C LEU A 4 -2.31 -27.93 14.62
N LEU A 5 -1.36 -27.86 15.55
CA LEU A 5 -0.51 -26.69 15.73
C LEU A 5 0.48 -26.53 14.57
N GLN A 6 1.09 -27.63 14.11
CA GLN A 6 1.99 -27.62 12.95
C GLN A 6 1.25 -27.18 11.68
N ASN A 7 0.04 -27.70 11.43
CA ASN A 7 -0.79 -27.28 10.30
C ASN A 7 -1.16 -25.78 10.38
N GLY A 8 -1.50 -25.27 11.57
CA GLY A 8 -1.79 -23.85 11.77
C GLY A 8 -0.61 -22.91 11.50
N GLU A 9 0.62 -23.34 11.76
CA GLU A 9 1.83 -22.58 11.43
C GLU A 9 2.11 -22.57 9.92
N TYR A 10 1.94 -23.71 9.23
CA TYR A 10 2.09 -23.77 7.77
C TYR A 10 1.03 -22.94 7.05
N ASP A 11 -0.23 -22.99 7.50
CA ASP A 11 -1.33 -22.20 6.94
C ASP A 11 -1.04 -20.69 7.07
N LEU A 12 -0.51 -20.25 8.23
CA LEU A 12 -0.15 -18.85 8.46
C LEU A 12 1.00 -18.39 7.55
N ILE A 13 1.97 -19.25 7.22
CA ILE A 13 3.05 -18.93 6.29
C ILE A 13 2.50 -18.68 4.88
N TRP A 14 1.60 -19.54 4.40
CA TRP A 14 0.99 -19.38 3.08
C TRP A 14 0.09 -18.14 3.00
N ILE A 15 -0.71 -17.88 4.03
CA ILE A 15 -1.54 -16.67 4.11
C ILE A 15 -0.67 -15.41 4.04
N ASN A 16 0.45 -15.37 4.79
CA ASN A 16 1.38 -14.25 4.74
C ASN A 16 1.96 -14.04 3.33
N ARG A 17 2.35 -15.13 2.65
CA ARG A 17 2.88 -15.05 1.28
C ARG A 17 1.85 -14.54 0.28
N ILE A 18 0.61 -15.00 0.38
CA ILE A 18 -0.50 -14.53 -0.47
C ILE A 18 -0.75 -13.04 -0.24
N TYR A 19 -0.79 -12.61 1.04
CA TYR A 19 -0.92 -11.20 1.38
C TYR A 19 0.23 -10.35 0.83
N LEU A 20 1.48 -10.81 0.98
CA LEU A 20 2.65 -10.13 0.46
C LEU A 20 2.65 -10.06 -1.08
N LEU A 21 2.22 -11.12 -1.76
CA LEU A 21 2.08 -11.11 -3.21
C LEU A 21 1.03 -10.10 -3.66
N PHE A 22 -0.13 -10.09 -3.00
CA PHE A 22 -1.18 -9.11 -3.28
C PHE A 22 -0.68 -7.68 -3.08
N MET A 23 -0.02 -7.40 -1.95
CA MET A 23 0.55 -6.08 -1.68
C MET A 23 1.67 -5.71 -2.65
N ALA A 24 2.50 -6.67 -3.06
CA ALA A 24 3.52 -6.45 -4.09
C ALA A 24 2.93 -5.95 -5.41
N VAL A 25 1.83 -6.56 -5.86
CA VAL A 25 1.13 -6.16 -7.07
C VAL A 25 0.53 -4.76 -6.91
N ILE A 26 -0.21 -4.50 -5.83
CA ILE A 26 -0.86 -3.20 -5.60
C ILE A 26 0.17 -2.07 -5.50
N TYR A 27 1.14 -2.20 -4.59
CA TYR A 27 2.15 -1.16 -4.37
C TYR A 27 3.11 -1.01 -5.56
N GLY A 28 3.48 -2.11 -6.20
CA GLY A 28 4.31 -2.09 -7.41
C GLY A 28 3.62 -1.38 -8.57
N THR A 29 2.35 -1.70 -8.85
CA THR A 29 1.59 -1.07 -9.94
C THR A 29 1.35 0.41 -9.69
N ILE A 30 0.96 0.81 -8.47
CA ILE A 30 0.85 2.23 -8.08
C ILE A 30 2.18 2.96 -8.27
N GLY A 31 3.28 2.35 -7.83
CA GLY A 31 4.61 2.94 -7.96
C GLY A 31 5.02 3.17 -9.41
N VAL A 32 4.86 2.15 -10.26
CA VAL A 32 5.15 2.27 -11.70
C VAL A 32 4.24 3.31 -12.36
N TRP A 33 2.95 3.31 -12.05
CA TRP A 33 2.00 4.25 -12.64
C TRP A 33 2.37 5.71 -12.29
N ALA A 34 2.66 6.01 -11.03
CA ALA A 34 3.03 7.37 -10.61
C ALA A 34 4.37 7.84 -11.19
N ILE A 35 5.35 6.95 -11.39
CA ILE A 35 6.63 7.30 -12.05
C ILE A 35 6.41 7.62 -13.53
N LEU A 36 5.59 6.82 -14.20
CA LEU A 36 5.39 6.94 -15.64
C LEU A 36 4.31 7.96 -16.02
N ASP A 37 3.47 8.41 -15.09
CA ASP A 37 2.35 9.33 -15.36
C ASP A 37 2.75 10.57 -16.19
N PRO A 38 3.84 11.31 -15.86
CA PRO A 38 4.24 12.46 -16.67
C PRO A 38 4.66 12.09 -18.10
N LEU A 39 5.28 10.91 -18.27
CA LEU A 39 5.70 10.40 -19.57
C LEU A 39 4.51 9.94 -20.40
N LEU A 40 3.56 9.23 -19.80
CA LEU A 40 2.36 8.72 -20.46
C LEU A 40 1.45 9.87 -20.93
N GLY A 41 1.32 10.92 -20.11
CA GLY A 41 0.62 12.15 -20.49
C GLY A 41 1.29 12.87 -21.65
N ALA A 42 2.62 13.00 -21.61
CA ALA A 42 3.38 13.66 -22.68
C ALA A 42 3.32 12.92 -24.03
N LEU A 43 3.16 11.60 -24.01
CA LEU A 43 3.02 10.76 -25.21
C LEU A 43 1.57 10.64 -25.71
N GLU A 44 0.60 11.28 -25.04
CA GLU A 44 -0.83 11.27 -25.37
C GLU A 44 -1.40 9.84 -25.59
N LEU A 45 -0.89 8.85 -24.83
CA LEU A 45 -1.20 7.43 -25.05
C LEU A 45 -2.62 7.01 -24.60
N GLY A 46 -3.44 7.95 -24.12
CA GLY A 46 -4.82 7.70 -23.69
C GLY A 46 -4.97 6.87 -22.41
N TYR A 47 -3.89 6.65 -21.66
CA TYR A 47 -3.96 6.03 -20.33
C TYR A 47 -4.55 6.98 -19.30
N PRO A 48 -5.32 6.48 -18.31
CA PRO A 48 -5.82 7.31 -17.23
C PRO A 48 -4.67 7.91 -16.42
N SER A 49 -4.80 9.18 -16.05
CA SER A 49 -3.78 9.85 -15.24
C SER A 49 -3.84 9.40 -13.79
N PHE A 50 -2.68 9.13 -13.21
CA PHE A 50 -2.50 8.88 -11.79
C PHE A 50 -2.99 10.09 -10.98
N LEU A 51 -2.60 11.30 -11.37
CA LEU A 51 -2.95 12.55 -10.69
C LEU A 51 -4.47 12.75 -10.60
N GLU A 52 -5.19 12.47 -11.68
CA GLU A 52 -6.65 12.51 -11.70
C GLU A 52 -7.25 11.46 -10.76
N ALA A 53 -6.72 10.23 -10.78
CA ALA A 53 -7.22 9.14 -9.95
C ALA A 53 -7.08 9.43 -8.44
N VAL A 54 -5.99 10.09 -8.02
CA VAL A 54 -5.76 10.44 -6.62
C VAL A 54 -6.22 11.86 -6.24
N GLY A 55 -6.72 12.63 -7.21
CA GLY A 55 -7.24 13.99 -7.00
C GLY A 55 -6.17 15.03 -6.69
N LEU A 56 -4.98 14.92 -7.30
CA LEU A 56 -3.87 15.85 -7.12
C LEU A 56 -3.64 16.70 -8.39
N SER A 57 -3.18 17.92 -8.19
CA SER A 57 -2.76 18.82 -9.27
C SER A 57 -1.33 19.30 -9.06
N VAL A 58 -0.51 19.26 -10.12
CA VAL A 58 0.86 19.74 -10.08
C VAL A 58 0.92 21.23 -10.44
N THR A 59 1.40 22.06 -9.51
CA THR A 59 1.48 23.52 -9.69
C THR A 59 2.86 24.02 -10.13
N SER A 60 3.89 23.18 -10.08
CA SER A 60 5.26 23.51 -10.45
C SER A 60 6.04 22.27 -10.91
N GLN A 61 7.13 22.44 -11.66
CA GLN A 61 7.91 21.32 -12.19
C GLN A 61 8.41 20.34 -11.12
N ILE A 62 8.76 20.84 -9.93
CA ILE A 62 9.18 19.98 -8.81
C ILE A 62 8.05 19.04 -8.36
N GLY A 63 6.78 19.42 -8.54
CA GLY A 63 5.64 18.57 -8.18
C GLY A 63 5.62 17.24 -8.95
N TYR A 64 6.07 17.20 -10.21
CA TYR A 64 6.21 15.93 -10.93
C TYR A 64 7.25 15.02 -10.29
N SER A 65 8.38 15.59 -9.83
CA SER A 65 9.41 14.85 -9.11
C SER A 65 8.91 14.34 -7.76
N GLU A 66 8.14 15.15 -7.03
CA GLU A 66 7.55 14.75 -5.74
C GLU A 66 6.55 13.61 -5.91
N ILE A 67 5.72 13.65 -6.96
CA ILE A 67 4.79 12.56 -7.28
C ILE A 67 5.56 11.28 -7.62
N ALA A 68 6.56 11.36 -8.51
CA ALA A 68 7.41 10.23 -8.85
C ALA A 68 8.22 9.70 -7.66
N GLY A 69 8.60 10.54 -6.70
CA GLY A 69 9.32 10.13 -5.50
C GLY A 69 8.42 9.49 -4.43
N ILE A 70 7.41 10.24 -3.97
CA ILE A 70 6.54 9.87 -2.86
C ILE A 70 5.51 8.83 -3.27
N TYR A 71 4.83 9.01 -4.40
CA TYR A 71 3.84 8.02 -4.87
C TYR A 71 4.49 6.96 -5.74
N GLY A 72 5.52 7.31 -6.50
CA GLY A 72 6.23 6.37 -7.34
C GLY A 72 7.21 5.49 -6.58
N GLY A 73 8.36 6.07 -6.25
CA GLY A 73 9.51 5.38 -5.67
C GLY A 73 9.19 4.68 -4.35
N LEU A 74 8.46 5.33 -3.44
CA LEU A 74 8.08 4.72 -2.17
C LEU A 74 7.21 3.46 -2.37
N ASN A 75 6.14 3.56 -3.15
CA ASN A 75 5.24 2.41 -3.39
C ASN A 75 5.95 1.31 -4.18
N LEU A 76 6.80 1.65 -5.16
CA LEU A 76 7.59 0.68 -5.89
C LEU A 76 8.53 -0.10 -4.96
N CYS A 77 9.26 0.60 -4.07
CA CYS A 77 10.14 -0.03 -3.08
C CYS A 77 9.37 -0.91 -2.09
N ILE A 78 8.18 -0.48 -1.63
CA ILE A 78 7.30 -1.32 -0.79
C ILE A 78 6.89 -2.59 -1.56
N GLY A 79 6.53 -2.46 -2.83
CA GLY A 79 6.15 -3.60 -3.67
C GLY A 79 7.30 -4.62 -3.82
N ILE A 80 8.50 -4.13 -4.12
CA ILE A 80 9.71 -4.97 -4.21
C ILE A 80 10.03 -5.63 -2.87
N MET A 81 9.93 -4.88 -1.77
CA MET A 81 10.15 -5.40 -0.43
C MET A 81 9.17 -6.53 -0.09
N CYS A 82 7.91 -6.42 -0.52
CA CYS A 82 6.93 -7.49 -0.38
C CYS A 82 7.29 -8.73 -1.19
N LEU A 83 7.75 -8.58 -2.45
CA LEU A 83 8.23 -9.69 -3.27
C LEU A 83 9.40 -10.42 -2.59
N VAL A 84 10.36 -9.69 -2.05
CA VAL A 84 11.47 -10.26 -1.28
C VAL A 84 10.95 -10.97 -0.02
N GLY A 85 9.96 -10.36 0.65
CA GLY A 85 9.32 -10.89 1.85
C GLY A 85 8.62 -12.24 1.67
N ILE A 86 8.18 -12.58 0.45
CA ILE A 86 7.60 -13.90 0.13
C ILE A 86 8.62 -15.02 0.42
N PHE A 87 9.89 -14.77 0.09
CA PHE A 87 10.98 -15.74 0.23
C PHE A 87 11.76 -15.57 1.54
N LYS A 88 11.79 -14.36 2.10
CA LYS A 88 12.52 -14.04 3.33
C LYS A 88 11.56 -13.59 4.43
N GLU A 89 11.28 -14.50 5.36
CA GLU A 89 10.29 -14.30 6.42
C GLU A 89 10.51 -13.02 7.26
N ASN A 90 11.75 -12.74 7.68
CA ASN A 90 12.06 -11.51 8.44
C ASN A 90 11.66 -10.23 7.68
N ILE A 91 11.90 -10.21 6.37
CA ILE A 91 11.53 -9.08 5.50
C ILE A 91 10.02 -9.06 5.29
N GLY A 92 9.37 -10.22 5.17
CA GLY A 92 7.92 -10.34 5.08
C GLY A 92 7.21 -9.76 6.30
N ILE A 93 7.63 -10.13 7.51
CA ILE A 93 7.07 -9.58 8.76
C ILE A 93 7.29 -8.08 8.83
N PHE A 94 8.50 -7.61 8.51
CA PHE A 94 8.80 -6.18 8.46
C PHE A 94 7.89 -5.45 7.47
N SER A 95 7.66 -6.03 6.29
CA SER A 95 6.77 -5.48 5.26
C SER A 95 5.33 -5.37 5.75
N ILE A 96 4.81 -6.41 6.40
CA ILE A 96 3.45 -6.39 6.97
C ILE A 96 3.34 -5.27 8.03
N LYS A 97 4.31 -5.15 8.94
CA LYS A 97 4.35 -4.07 9.95
C LYS A 97 4.36 -2.69 9.29
N LEU A 98 5.24 -2.49 8.31
CA LEU A 98 5.38 -1.22 7.61
C LEU A 98 4.09 -0.84 6.88
N ILE A 99 3.52 -1.75 6.09
CA ILE A 99 2.27 -1.50 5.35
C ILE A 99 1.15 -1.18 6.32
N THR A 100 0.96 -1.99 7.36
CA THR A 100 -0.08 -1.78 8.39
C THR A 100 0.05 -0.39 9.01
N PHE A 101 1.27 0.02 9.34
CA PHE A 101 1.53 1.36 9.88
C PHE A 101 1.20 2.47 8.87
N ILE A 102 1.63 2.33 7.61
CA ILE A 102 1.39 3.33 6.55
C ILE A 102 -0.10 3.50 6.28
N VAL A 103 -0.82 2.42 5.97
CA VAL A 103 -2.25 2.51 5.61
C VAL A 103 -3.09 2.99 6.79
N GLY A 104 -2.76 2.56 8.01
CA GLY A 104 -3.40 3.06 9.23
C GLY A 104 -3.17 4.57 9.42
N SER A 105 -1.94 5.05 9.16
CA SER A 105 -1.60 6.47 9.27
C SER A 105 -2.32 7.32 8.22
N ILE A 106 -2.46 6.83 6.99
CA ILE A 106 -3.17 7.53 5.91
C ILE A 106 -4.67 7.61 6.25
N ALA A 107 -5.30 6.48 6.60
CA ALA A 107 -6.71 6.45 6.98
C ALA A 107 -7.00 7.38 8.18
N LEU A 108 -6.14 7.33 9.20
CA LEU A 108 -6.24 8.20 10.37
C LEU A 108 -6.12 9.68 9.98
N GLY A 109 -5.16 10.03 9.12
CA GLY A 109 -4.99 11.39 8.63
C GLY A 109 -6.24 11.92 7.93
N ARG A 110 -6.89 11.09 7.08
CA ARG A 110 -8.16 11.45 6.43
C ARG A 110 -9.29 11.68 7.43
N VAL A 111 -9.42 10.81 8.44
CA VAL A 111 -10.43 10.96 9.50
C VAL A 111 -10.20 12.26 10.27
N ILE A 112 -8.97 12.52 10.72
CA ILE A 112 -8.63 13.76 11.44
C ILE A 112 -8.93 14.99 10.58
N PHE A 113 -8.55 14.99 9.30
CA PHE A 113 -8.81 16.11 8.39
C PHE A 113 -10.30 16.38 8.19
N SER A 114 -11.12 15.33 8.12
CA SER A 114 -12.58 15.45 7.97
C SER A 114 -13.31 16.01 9.20
N MET A 115 -12.65 16.04 10.37
CA MET A 115 -13.21 16.61 11.60
C MET A 115 -13.04 18.13 11.67
N LEU A 116 -12.25 18.72 10.76
CA LEU A 116 -12.09 20.17 10.69
C LEU A 116 -13.35 20.82 10.11
N PRO A 117 -13.73 22.03 10.56
CA PRO A 117 -14.86 22.74 9.97
C PRO A 117 -14.64 22.96 8.47
N THR A 118 -15.70 22.84 7.66
CA THR A 118 -15.72 23.12 6.20
C THR A 118 -14.86 22.20 5.31
N THR A 119 -14.25 21.13 5.84
CA THR A 119 -13.48 20.18 5.03
C THR A 119 -14.35 19.06 4.45
N PRO A 120 -13.92 18.42 3.34
CA PRO A 120 -14.61 17.25 2.79
C PRO A 120 -14.61 16.03 3.72
N GLY A 121 -15.53 15.11 3.48
CA GLY A 121 -15.54 13.80 4.14
C GLY A 121 -14.35 12.91 3.72
N PHE A 122 -14.11 11.84 4.48
CA PHE A 122 -12.99 10.93 4.27
C PHE A 122 -13.29 9.74 3.34
N TYR A 123 -14.57 9.44 3.09
CA TYR A 123 -15.00 8.19 2.44
C TYR A 123 -14.70 8.20 0.93
N ASN A 124 -13.88 7.25 0.49
CA ASN A 124 -13.60 6.97 -0.92
C ASN A 124 -13.05 5.53 -1.05
N THR A 125 -12.82 5.07 -2.28
CA THR A 125 -12.32 3.71 -2.55
C THR A 125 -10.96 3.43 -1.91
N PHE A 126 -10.05 4.40 -1.90
CA PHE A 126 -8.73 4.26 -1.24
C PHE A 126 -8.88 4.11 0.27
N PHE A 127 -9.78 4.85 0.90
CA PHE A 127 -10.06 4.74 2.33
C PHE A 127 -10.55 3.33 2.71
N VAL A 128 -11.44 2.74 1.90
CA VAL A 128 -11.90 1.36 2.13
C VAL A 128 -10.73 0.38 2.05
N PHE A 129 -9.86 0.53 1.02
CA PHE A 129 -8.65 -0.27 0.90
C PHE A 129 -7.72 -0.11 2.11
N GLU A 130 -7.44 1.13 2.54
CA GLU A 130 -6.57 1.45 3.66
C GLU A 130 -7.04 0.78 4.96
N VAL A 131 -8.34 0.86 5.26
CA VAL A 131 -8.96 0.26 6.45
C VAL A 131 -8.94 -1.27 6.38
N CYS A 132 -9.29 -1.86 5.24
CA CYS A 132 -9.23 -3.31 5.07
C CYS A 132 -7.81 -3.84 5.22
N ALA A 133 -6.83 -3.20 4.55
CA ALA A 133 -5.42 -3.57 4.63
C ALA A 133 -4.88 -3.44 6.07
N PHE A 134 -5.29 -2.39 6.80
CA PHE A 134 -4.94 -2.19 8.20
C PHE A 134 -5.39 -3.36 9.09
N PHE A 135 -6.67 -3.71 9.03
CA PHE A 135 -7.20 -4.79 9.86
C PHE A 135 -6.65 -6.16 9.49
N VAL A 136 -6.51 -6.45 8.19
CA VAL A 136 -5.85 -7.69 7.73
C VAL A 136 -4.41 -7.74 8.26
N GLY A 137 -3.65 -6.65 8.14
CA GLY A 137 -2.30 -6.55 8.67
C GLY A 137 -2.22 -6.81 10.18
N ILE A 138 -3.11 -6.21 10.98
CA ILE A 138 -3.20 -6.47 12.42
C ILE A 138 -3.50 -7.95 12.70
N ILE A 139 -4.46 -8.54 11.99
CA ILE A 139 -4.83 -9.95 12.19
C ILE A 139 -3.63 -10.86 11.90
N LEU A 140 -2.92 -10.63 10.79
CA LEU A 140 -1.72 -11.41 10.44
C LEU A 140 -0.60 -11.29 11.48
N LEU A 141 -0.42 -10.09 12.04
CA LEU A 141 0.56 -9.85 13.09
C LEU A 141 0.15 -10.46 14.44
N TYR A 142 -1.15 -10.47 14.75
CA TYR A 142 -1.69 -11.02 16.00
C TYR A 142 -1.70 -12.55 16.00
N LEU A 143 -2.08 -13.17 14.87
CA LEU A 143 -2.13 -14.64 14.74
C LEU A 143 -0.73 -15.27 14.77
N ARG A 144 0.31 -14.46 14.57
CA ARG A 144 1.70 -14.89 14.71
C ARG A 144 2.08 -14.82 16.20
N LYS A 145 2.16 -16.00 16.84
CA LYS A 145 2.79 -16.12 18.16
C LYS A 145 4.20 -15.56 18.09
N ALA A 146 4.53 -14.69 19.04
CA ALA A 146 5.89 -14.21 19.30
C ALA A 146 6.79 -15.37 19.73
#